data_AF-A0A258QNK7-F1
#
_entry.id   AF-A0A258QNK7-F1
#
_cell.length_a   1.000
_cell.length_b   1.000
_cell.length_c   1.000
_cell.angle_alpha   90.00
_cell.angle_beta   90.00
_cell.angle_gamma   90.00
#
_symmetry.space_group_name_H-M   'P 1'
#
loop_
_entity.id
_entity.type
_entity.pdbx_description
1 polymer ?
#
loop_
_entity_poly.entity_id
_entity_poly.type
_entity_poly.pdbx_seq_one_letter_code
_entity_poly.pdbx_strand_id
1 'polypeptide(L)'
;MSFAELPPSKNLTQLSGTDSFERRSIAQFSEQAYLNYAMYVILDRALPNVCDGLKPVQRRIIYAMSELGLSAGAKHKKSARTVGDVIGKFHPHGDSACYEAMVLMAQPFSYRYPLIDGQGNFGSPDDPKSFAAMRYTESRLTAYANNLLAETEQGTVDWQPNFDGTLEEPVLLPARLPNVLLNGGMGIAVGLSTDIPPHNLREVVNATLALLDNPECTVDDLCRHVRAPDFPTEAEIITPPDELRHMYRTGLGSVRQRARFEIEQGE
;
A
#
# COMPACT_ATOMS: atom_id res chain seq x y z
N MET A 1 5.52 -5.55 -23.52
CA MET A 1 4.88 -6.69 -24.21
C MET A 1 3.90 -6.14 -25.24
N SER A 2 3.94 -6.68 -26.45
CA SER A 2 3.19 -6.22 -27.62
C SER A 2 1.68 -6.39 -27.42
N PHE A 3 0.92 -5.36 -27.79
CA PHE A 3 -0.53 -5.36 -27.83
C PHE A 3 -1.03 -6.50 -28.72
N ALA A 4 -1.86 -7.38 -28.16
CA ALA A 4 -2.51 -8.44 -28.92
C ALA A 4 -3.57 -7.84 -29.85
N GLU A 5 -3.37 -8.00 -31.16
CA GLU A 5 -4.37 -7.67 -32.18
C GLU A 5 -5.59 -8.60 -32.05
N LEU A 6 -6.77 -8.02 -31.85
CA LEU A 6 -8.06 -8.72 -31.95
C LEU A 6 -8.50 -8.80 -33.42
N PRO A 7 -9.23 -9.85 -33.83
CA PRO A 7 -9.53 -10.13 -35.24
C PRO A 7 -10.51 -9.11 -35.84
N PRO A 8 -10.46 -8.88 -37.17
CA PRO A 8 -11.28 -7.87 -37.82
C PRO A 8 -12.76 -8.30 -37.86
N SER A 9 -13.66 -7.43 -37.40
CA SER A 9 -15.09 -7.62 -37.54
C SER A 9 -15.51 -7.40 -39.00
N LYS A 10 -16.28 -8.33 -39.57
CA LYS A 10 -16.82 -8.22 -40.93
C LYS A 10 -18.12 -7.41 -40.95
N ASN A 11 -18.17 -6.54 -41.96
CA ASN A 11 -19.32 -5.92 -42.62
C ASN A 11 -20.19 -4.96 -41.79
N LEU A 12 -19.94 -3.66 -41.99
CA LEU A 12 -20.93 -2.61 -41.79
C LEU A 12 -21.31 -2.03 -43.16
N THR A 13 -22.60 -2.19 -43.47
CA THR A 13 -23.31 -1.70 -44.63
C THR A 13 -23.17 -0.18 -44.78
N GLN A 14 -23.15 0.28 -46.04
CA GLN A 14 -23.10 1.66 -46.50
C GLN A 14 -23.94 2.64 -45.64
N LEU A 15 -23.33 3.75 -45.23
CA LEU A 15 -24.02 4.90 -44.65
C LEU A 15 -23.73 6.14 -45.49
N SER A 16 -24.78 6.66 -46.13
CA SER A 16 -24.78 7.93 -46.85
C SER A 16 -25.02 9.09 -45.89
N GLY A 17 -24.12 10.08 -45.90
CA GLY A 17 -24.35 11.50 -45.59
C GLY A 17 -24.86 11.85 -44.18
N THR A 18 -23.99 12.48 -43.38
CA THR A 18 -24.13 13.01 -41.98
C THR A 18 -23.71 12.08 -40.82
N ASP A 19 -23.43 10.80 -41.07
CA ASP A 19 -23.04 9.81 -40.05
C ASP A 19 -21.51 9.68 -39.88
N SER A 20 -20.82 10.68 -39.31
CA SER A 20 -19.38 10.55 -39.00
C SER A 20 -19.10 9.94 -37.61
N PHE A 21 -20.08 9.28 -36.99
CA PHE A 21 -19.94 8.69 -35.67
C PHE A 21 -19.83 7.18 -35.76
N GLU A 22 -18.73 6.65 -35.21
CA GLU A 22 -18.56 5.21 -35.00
C GLU A 22 -19.67 4.71 -34.08
N ARG A 23 -20.42 3.70 -34.51
CA ARG A 23 -21.49 3.07 -33.71
C ARG A 23 -20.93 1.80 -33.06
N ARG A 24 -21.05 1.71 -31.73
CA ARG A 24 -20.63 0.54 -30.95
C ARG A 24 -21.80 0.02 -30.13
N SER A 25 -21.89 -1.31 -29.95
CA SER A 25 -22.93 -1.88 -29.08
C SER A 25 -22.69 -1.51 -27.62
N ILE A 26 -23.77 -1.28 -26.87
CA ILE A 26 -23.68 -0.98 -25.43
C ILE A 26 -23.00 -2.13 -24.68
N ALA A 27 -23.30 -3.39 -25.03
CA ALA A 27 -22.69 -4.54 -24.40
C ALA A 27 -21.15 -4.53 -24.55
N GLN A 28 -20.64 -4.37 -25.78
CA GLN A 28 -19.19 -4.31 -26.03
C GLN A 28 -18.52 -3.09 -25.41
N PHE A 29 -19.22 -1.95 -25.36
CA PHE A 29 -18.71 -0.76 -24.69
C PHE A 29 -18.60 -0.98 -23.19
N SER A 30 -19.67 -1.45 -22.55
CA SER A 30 -19.74 -1.67 -21.10
C SER A 30 -18.73 -2.72 -20.65
N GLU A 31 -18.60 -3.83 -21.38
CA GLU A 31 -17.59 -4.87 -21.07
C GLU A 31 -16.18 -4.29 -21.09
N GLN A 32 -15.79 -3.61 -22.16
CA GLN A 32 -14.45 -3.04 -22.28
C GLN A 32 -14.19 -1.93 -21.24
N ALA A 33 -15.15 -1.02 -21.06
CA ALA A 33 -15.01 0.08 -20.12
C ALA A 33 -14.89 -0.42 -18.68
N TYR A 34 -15.71 -1.41 -18.31
CA TYR A 34 -15.67 -2.02 -17.00
C TYR A 34 -14.39 -2.82 -16.78
N LEU A 35 -13.93 -3.58 -17.77
CA LEU A 35 -12.67 -4.33 -17.68
C LEU A 35 -11.47 -3.41 -17.51
N ASN A 36 -11.38 -2.32 -18.29
CA ASN A 36 -10.30 -1.35 -18.17
C ASN A 36 -10.26 -0.72 -16.77
N TYR A 37 -11.42 -0.31 -16.25
CA TYR A 37 -11.52 0.22 -14.89
C TYR A 37 -11.17 -0.83 -13.83
N ALA A 38 -11.64 -2.06 -13.97
CA ALA A 38 -11.35 -3.15 -13.04
C ALA A 38 -9.84 -3.43 -12.96
N MET A 39 -9.19 -3.57 -14.12
CA MET A 39 -7.74 -3.79 -14.19
C MET A 39 -6.95 -2.64 -13.59
N TYR A 40 -7.34 -1.40 -13.88
CA TYR A 40 -6.73 -0.20 -13.29
C TYR A 40 -6.84 -0.20 -11.76
N VAL A 41 -8.01 -0.51 -11.21
CA VAL A 41 -8.19 -0.53 -9.75
C VAL A 41 -7.38 -1.65 -9.10
N ILE A 42 -7.28 -2.81 -9.75
CA ILE A 42 -6.51 -3.95 -9.24
C ILE A 42 -5.02 -3.66 -9.23
N LEU A 43 -4.46 -3.22 -10.36
CA LEU A 43 -3.02 -3.06 -10.56
C LEU A 43 -2.48 -1.73 -10.00
N ASP A 44 -3.21 -0.64 -10.18
CA ASP A 44 -2.69 0.71 -9.96
C ASP A 44 -3.27 1.41 -8.72
N ARG A 45 -4.10 0.71 -7.92
CA ARG A 45 -4.78 1.36 -6.78
C ARG A 45 -4.90 0.51 -5.52
N ALA A 46 -5.61 -0.60 -5.60
CA ALA A 46 -6.15 -1.24 -4.41
C ALA A 46 -5.16 -2.20 -3.75
N LEU A 47 -4.41 -2.98 -4.54
CA LEU A 47 -3.51 -4.00 -4.03
C LEU A 47 -2.09 -3.44 -3.84
N PRO A 48 -1.43 -3.73 -2.70
CA PRO A 48 -0.01 -3.46 -2.55
C PRO A 48 0.81 -4.43 -3.40
N ASN A 49 2.01 -4.01 -3.82
CA ASN A 49 2.95 -4.94 -4.43
C ASN A 49 3.65 -5.78 -3.33
N VAL A 50 3.87 -7.07 -3.59
CA VAL A 50 4.49 -7.98 -2.61
C VAL A 50 5.94 -7.60 -2.28
N CYS A 51 6.67 -7.00 -3.24
CA CYS A 51 8.09 -6.68 -3.09
C CYS A 51 8.33 -5.56 -2.08
N ASP A 52 7.53 -4.50 -2.13
CA ASP A 52 7.70 -3.32 -1.25
C ASP A 52 6.57 -3.14 -0.23
N GLY A 53 5.47 -3.87 -0.37
CA GLY A 53 4.28 -3.75 0.46
C GLY A 53 3.51 -2.46 0.26
N LEU A 54 3.72 -1.73 -0.84
CA LEU A 54 3.11 -0.42 -1.07
C LEU A 54 2.13 -0.44 -2.26
N LYS A 55 1.05 0.32 -2.10
CA LYS A 55 0.19 0.76 -3.19
C LYS A 55 0.87 1.91 -3.96
N PRO A 56 0.49 2.18 -5.22
CA PRO A 56 1.13 3.25 -6.00
C PRO A 56 1.10 4.63 -5.34
N VAL A 57 -0.02 5.02 -4.73
CA VAL A 57 -0.09 6.31 -3.99
C VAL A 57 0.90 6.37 -2.82
N GLN A 58 1.04 5.28 -2.08
CA GLN A 58 1.95 5.20 -0.93
C GLN A 58 3.40 5.28 -1.40
N ARG A 59 3.77 4.52 -2.45
CA ARG A 59 5.10 4.55 -3.08
C ARG A 59 5.47 5.96 -3.53
N ARG A 60 4.58 6.62 -4.26
CA ARG A 60 4.78 7.98 -4.78
C ARG A 60 4.94 9.02 -3.68
N ILE A 61 4.19 8.91 -2.58
CA ILE A 61 4.37 9.76 -1.40
C ILE A 61 5.78 9.60 -0.82
N ILE A 62 6.20 8.36 -0.55
CA ILE A 62 7.51 8.07 0.06
C ILE A 62 8.65 8.52 -0.85
N TYR A 63 8.57 8.25 -2.15
CA TYR A 63 9.56 8.68 -3.13
C TYR A 63 9.63 10.21 -3.27
N ALA A 64 8.49 10.89 -3.42
CA ALA A 64 8.48 12.36 -3.52
C ALA A 64 9.01 13.04 -2.24
N MET A 65 8.76 12.46 -1.05
CA MET A 65 9.37 12.93 0.19
C MET A 65 10.89 12.80 0.19
N SER A 66 11.41 11.70 -0.36
CA SER A 66 12.85 11.50 -0.55
C SER A 66 13.45 12.57 -1.47
N GLU A 67 12.83 12.81 -2.63
CA GLU A 67 13.21 13.85 -3.60
C GLU A 67 13.20 15.26 -2.98
N LEU A 68 12.29 15.52 -2.04
CA LEU A 68 12.21 16.78 -1.30
C LEU A 68 13.24 16.92 -0.17
N GLY A 69 14.10 15.91 0.03
CA GLY A 69 15.09 15.86 1.10
C GLY A 69 14.49 15.74 2.49
N LEU A 70 13.30 15.15 2.63
CA LEU A 70 12.57 15.01 3.89
C LEU A 70 12.98 13.76 4.68
N SER A 71 14.28 13.51 4.82
CA SER A 71 14.79 12.39 5.60
C SER A 71 14.47 12.53 7.10
N ALA A 72 14.69 11.46 7.87
CA ALA A 72 14.45 11.47 9.32
C ALA A 72 15.26 12.52 10.09
N GLY A 73 16.43 12.93 9.57
CA GLY A 73 17.25 14.00 10.15
C GLY A 73 16.82 15.42 9.73
N ALA A 74 15.95 15.54 8.73
CA ALA A 74 15.51 16.83 8.22
C ALA A 74 14.47 17.50 9.13
N LYS A 75 14.27 18.81 8.94
CA LYS A 75 13.14 19.55 9.50
C LYS A 75 11.86 19.14 8.77
N HIS A 76 10.75 19.12 9.50
CA HIS A 76 9.44 18.91 8.90
C HIS A 76 9.13 20.02 7.88
N LYS A 77 8.35 19.68 6.85
CA LYS A 77 7.76 20.64 5.91
C LYS A 77 6.25 20.45 5.89
N LYS A 78 5.52 21.53 5.58
CA LYS A 78 4.06 21.52 5.42
C LYS A 78 3.61 20.37 4.52
N SER A 79 2.67 19.56 5.01
CA SER A 79 2.14 18.41 4.25
C SER A 79 1.55 18.84 2.91
N ALA A 80 0.94 20.04 2.83
CA ALA A 80 0.43 20.61 1.59
C ALA A 80 1.50 20.73 0.49
N ARG A 81 2.75 21.02 0.85
CA ARG A 81 3.86 21.09 -0.13
C ARG A 81 4.17 19.70 -0.67
N THR A 82 4.30 18.71 0.21
CA THR A 82 4.56 17.32 -0.18
C THR A 82 3.45 16.76 -1.06
N VAL A 83 2.18 16.95 -0.66
CA VAL A 83 1.02 16.51 -1.45
C VAL A 83 1.00 17.18 -2.82
N GLY A 84 1.26 18.49 -2.89
CA GLY A 84 1.37 19.23 -4.15
C GLY A 84 2.43 18.66 -5.10
N ASP A 85 3.62 18.34 -4.59
CA ASP A 85 4.68 17.69 -5.37
C ASP A 85 4.27 16.28 -5.82
N VAL A 86 3.65 15.48 -4.96
CA VAL A 86 3.19 14.13 -5.31
C VAL A 86 2.19 14.16 -6.45
N ILE A 87 1.14 14.99 -6.35
CA ILE A 87 0.11 15.04 -7.39
C ILE A 87 0.58 15.73 -8.67
N GLY A 88 1.47 16.72 -8.55
CA GLY A 88 2.03 17.44 -9.68
C GLY A 88 3.04 16.62 -10.48
N LYS A 89 3.80 15.74 -9.81
CA LYS A 89 4.87 14.96 -10.46
C LYS A 89 4.46 13.53 -10.79
N PHE A 90 3.75 12.83 -9.91
CA PHE A 90 3.65 11.37 -9.98
C PHE A 90 2.22 10.82 -9.89
N HIS A 91 1.31 11.47 -9.17
CA HIS A 91 0.01 10.91 -8.83
C HIS A 91 -1.17 11.76 -9.35
N PRO A 92 -1.67 11.52 -10.57
CA PRO A 92 -2.70 12.36 -11.21
C PRO A 92 -4.12 12.10 -10.65
N HIS A 93 -4.28 12.25 -9.33
CA HIS A 93 -5.53 12.09 -8.59
C HIS A 93 -5.72 13.18 -7.53
N GLY A 94 -6.86 13.15 -6.84
CA GLY A 94 -7.24 14.14 -5.84
C GLY A 94 -6.24 14.23 -4.68
N ASP A 95 -5.97 15.48 -4.29
CA ASP A 95 -5.12 15.85 -3.15
C ASP A 95 -5.59 15.22 -1.83
N SER A 96 -6.91 15.15 -1.63
CA SER A 96 -7.54 14.67 -0.40
C SER A 96 -7.23 13.19 -0.16
N ALA A 97 -7.38 12.35 -1.19
CA ALA A 97 -7.05 10.92 -1.10
C ALA A 97 -5.54 10.68 -0.90
N CYS A 98 -4.70 11.50 -1.53
CA CYS A 98 -3.25 11.45 -1.33
C CYS A 98 -2.87 11.83 0.11
N TYR A 99 -3.48 12.88 0.65
CA TYR A 99 -3.23 13.33 2.01
C TYR A 99 -3.75 12.34 3.06
N GLU A 100 -4.93 11.74 2.85
CA GLU A 100 -5.46 10.67 3.72
C GLU A 100 -4.50 9.47 3.77
N ALA A 101 -3.93 9.06 2.63
CA ALA A 101 -2.92 8.00 2.60
C ALA A 101 -1.65 8.39 3.38
N MET A 102 -1.20 9.65 3.27
CA MET A 102 -0.08 10.19 4.04
C MET A 102 -0.36 10.20 5.54
N VAL A 103 -1.56 10.61 5.95
CA VAL A 103 -1.98 10.63 7.36
C VAL A 103 -1.97 9.22 7.94
N LEU A 104 -2.55 8.25 7.23
CA LEU A 104 -2.59 6.86 7.69
C LEU A 104 -1.18 6.30 7.91
N MET A 105 -0.24 6.57 6.99
CA MET A 105 1.17 6.16 7.11
C MET A 105 1.93 6.84 8.26
N ALA A 106 1.36 7.91 8.85
CA ALA A 106 1.91 8.63 9.99
C ALA A 106 1.28 8.23 11.33
N GLN A 107 0.10 7.59 11.32
CA GLN A 107 -0.64 7.22 12.52
C GLN A 107 -0.04 5.97 13.18
N PRO A 108 0.53 6.06 14.40
CA PRO A 108 1.16 4.92 15.07
C PRO A 108 0.17 3.86 15.56
N PHE A 109 -1.13 4.20 15.60
CA PHE A 109 -2.23 3.28 15.91
C PHE A 109 -2.84 2.63 14.67
N SER A 110 -2.41 3.04 13.46
CA SER A 110 -2.85 2.45 12.19
C SER A 110 -1.73 1.67 11.49
N TYR A 111 -0.50 2.20 11.52
CA TYR A 111 0.70 1.53 11.01
C TYR A 111 1.53 0.99 12.15
N ARG A 112 1.94 -0.29 12.05
CA ARG A 112 2.80 -0.92 13.05
C ARG A 112 4.20 -0.31 13.07
N TYR A 113 4.71 0.05 11.91
CA TYR A 113 5.97 0.76 11.67
C TYR A 113 5.70 1.97 10.75
N PRO A 114 5.29 3.12 11.31
CA PRO A 114 4.96 4.31 10.52
C PRO A 114 6.09 4.71 9.57
N LEU A 115 5.72 5.06 8.34
CA LEU A 115 6.65 5.52 7.31
C LEU A 115 6.87 7.04 7.38
N ILE A 116 5.93 7.76 7.99
CA ILE A 116 5.92 9.22 8.07
C ILE A 116 5.90 9.66 9.53
N ASP A 117 6.75 10.64 9.86
CA ASP A 117 6.77 11.37 11.12
C ASP A 117 6.02 12.70 10.91
N GLY A 118 4.94 12.88 11.66
CA GLY A 118 4.00 14.00 11.51
C GLY A 118 4.05 14.95 12.70
N GLN A 119 4.03 16.25 12.44
CA GLN A 119 3.85 17.30 13.44
C GLN A 119 2.50 18.03 13.26
N GLY A 120 1.81 18.24 14.38
CA GLY A 120 0.44 18.75 14.40
C GLY A 120 -0.57 17.64 14.68
N ASN A 121 -1.85 17.90 14.40
CA ASN A 121 -2.91 16.92 14.62
C ASN A 121 -3.04 15.96 13.42
N PHE A 122 -2.60 14.71 13.59
CA PHE A 122 -2.76 13.61 12.64
C PHE A 122 -3.87 12.63 13.03
N GLY A 123 -4.84 13.06 13.84
CA GLY A 123 -5.93 12.23 14.35
C GLY A 123 -5.55 11.50 15.64
N SER A 124 -6.49 10.75 16.19
CA SER A 124 -6.33 10.01 17.43
C SER A 124 -6.84 8.56 17.29
N PRO A 125 -6.49 7.65 18.21
CA PRO A 125 -7.07 6.30 18.22
C PRO A 125 -8.61 6.29 18.33
N ASP A 126 -9.18 7.24 19.07
CA ASP A 126 -10.64 7.34 19.28
C ASP A 126 -11.38 7.85 18.03
N ASP A 127 -10.79 8.81 17.31
CA ASP A 127 -11.27 9.29 16.03
C ASP A 127 -10.11 9.43 15.03
N PRO A 128 -9.78 8.36 14.29
CA PRO A 128 -8.70 8.37 13.32
C PRO A 128 -8.87 9.39 12.19
N LYS A 129 -10.11 9.85 11.93
CA LYS A 129 -10.41 10.83 10.88
C LYS A 129 -10.37 12.27 11.36
N SER A 130 -10.21 12.49 12.66
CA SER A 130 -10.10 13.83 13.27
C SER A 130 -8.73 14.51 13.07
N PHE A 131 -8.09 14.31 11.91
CA PHE A 131 -6.81 14.95 11.59
C PHE A 131 -7.01 16.37 11.05
N ALA A 132 -6.04 17.25 11.28
CA ALA A 132 -6.05 18.60 10.74
C ALA A 132 -5.78 18.60 9.23
N ALA A 133 -6.28 19.62 8.53
CA ALA A 133 -6.00 19.81 7.10
C ALA A 133 -4.50 19.97 6.82
N MET A 134 -4.04 19.52 5.65
CA MET A 134 -2.62 19.49 5.23
C MET A 134 -1.86 20.84 5.27
N ARG A 135 -2.58 21.96 5.37
CA ARG A 135 -2.00 23.30 5.55
C ARG A 135 -1.52 23.57 6.98
N TYR A 136 -2.00 22.81 7.95
CA TYR A 136 -1.64 22.95 9.37
C TYR A 136 -0.59 21.93 9.81
N THR A 137 -0.61 20.74 9.23
CA THR A 137 0.32 19.66 9.54
C THR A 137 1.65 19.79 8.81
N GLU A 138 2.69 19.21 9.38
CA GLU A 138 4.00 19.08 8.77
C GLU A 138 4.45 17.62 8.83
N SER A 139 5.30 17.20 7.88
CA SER A 139 5.73 15.81 7.75
C SER A 139 7.20 15.71 7.35
N ARG A 140 7.82 14.59 7.74
CA ARG A 140 9.08 14.06 7.21
C ARG A 140 9.03 12.52 7.23
N LEU A 141 10.01 11.86 6.64
CA LEU A 141 10.11 10.40 6.68
C LEU A 141 10.61 9.92 8.05
N THR A 142 10.12 8.76 8.51
CA THR A 142 10.71 8.09 9.67
C THR A 142 12.05 7.44 9.31
N ALA A 143 12.84 7.07 10.32
CA ALA A 143 14.06 6.28 10.09
C ALA A 143 13.75 4.91 9.47
N TYR A 144 12.57 4.34 9.75
CA TYR A 144 12.15 3.05 9.20
C TYR A 144 11.93 3.11 7.68
N ALA A 145 11.42 4.23 7.15
CA ALA A 145 11.24 4.42 5.70
C ALA A 145 12.55 4.33 4.90
N ASN A 146 13.71 4.57 5.55
CA ASN A 146 15.02 4.41 4.89
C ASN A 146 15.27 2.95 4.43
N ASN A 147 14.62 1.96 5.03
CA ASN A 147 14.68 0.57 4.55
C ASN A 147 14.07 0.36 3.16
N LEU A 148 13.28 1.32 2.67
CA LEU A 148 12.68 1.31 1.34
C LEU A 148 13.43 2.20 0.34
N LEU A 149 14.29 3.11 0.81
CA LEU A 149 14.85 4.19 -0.02
C LEU A 149 16.36 4.16 -0.16
N ALA A 150 17.08 3.52 0.77
CA ALA A 150 18.54 3.61 0.86
C ALA A 150 19.27 3.17 -0.42
N GLU A 151 18.65 2.28 -1.20
CA GLU A 151 19.28 1.63 -2.35
C GLU A 151 18.65 2.03 -3.69
N THR A 152 17.63 2.91 -3.71
CA THR A 152 16.83 3.23 -4.92
C THR A 152 17.68 3.73 -6.09
N GLU A 153 18.62 4.65 -5.82
CA GLU A 153 19.49 5.27 -6.84
C GLU A 153 20.69 4.39 -7.23
N GLN A 154 20.79 3.17 -6.71
CA GLN A 154 21.93 2.26 -6.93
C GLN A 154 21.67 1.25 -8.06
N GLY A 155 20.65 1.49 -8.89
CA GLY A 155 20.28 0.59 -9.98
C GLY A 155 19.60 -0.71 -9.51
N THR A 156 18.94 -0.69 -8.34
CA THR A 156 18.26 -1.86 -7.76
C THR A 156 16.80 -2.00 -8.17
N VAL A 157 16.24 -0.99 -8.85
CA VAL A 157 14.84 -0.98 -9.29
C VAL A 157 14.73 -0.43 -10.71
N ASP A 158 13.71 -0.90 -11.41
CA ASP A 158 13.32 -0.34 -12.70
C ASP A 158 12.66 1.02 -12.52
N TRP A 159 12.84 1.87 -13.53
CA TRP A 159 12.28 3.21 -13.61
C TRP A 159 11.30 3.27 -14.79
N GLN A 160 10.27 4.10 -14.65
CA GLN A 160 9.31 4.36 -15.71
C GLN A 160 9.04 5.86 -15.82
N PRO A 161 8.68 6.36 -17.01
CA PRO A 161 8.18 7.73 -17.14
C PRO A 161 6.94 7.94 -16.26
N ASN A 162 6.81 9.13 -15.69
CA ASN A 162 5.60 9.55 -14.99
C ASN A 162 4.44 9.78 -16.00
N PHE A 163 3.28 10.19 -15.50
CA PHE A 163 2.05 10.26 -16.30
C PHE A 163 2.10 11.24 -17.49
N ASP A 164 2.97 12.26 -17.46
CA ASP A 164 3.16 13.22 -18.56
C ASP A 164 4.51 13.05 -19.29
N GLY A 165 5.32 12.08 -18.88
CA GLY A 165 6.62 11.74 -19.47
C GLY A 165 7.73 12.76 -19.22
N THR A 166 7.55 13.73 -18.32
CA THR A 166 8.56 14.77 -18.03
C THR A 166 9.57 14.36 -16.95
N LEU A 167 9.22 13.37 -16.13
CA LEU A 167 10.03 12.85 -15.03
C LEU A 167 10.02 11.32 -15.05
N GLU A 168 10.94 10.71 -14.30
CA GLU A 168 10.91 9.27 -14.03
C GLU A 168 10.43 9.01 -12.60
N GLU A 169 9.78 7.87 -12.40
CA GLU A 169 9.41 7.34 -11.08
C GLU A 169 9.83 5.88 -10.95
N PRO A 170 10.21 5.43 -9.74
CA PRO A 170 10.57 4.03 -9.54
C PRO A 170 9.31 3.15 -9.59
N VAL A 171 9.39 2.04 -10.34
CA VAL A 171 8.28 1.08 -10.44
C VAL A 171 8.01 0.43 -9.07
N LEU A 172 9.07 0.14 -8.32
CA LEU A 172 9.08 -0.44 -6.97
C LEU A 172 10.11 0.28 -6.10
N LEU A 173 10.03 0.11 -4.79
CA LEU A 173 11.10 0.53 -3.88
C LEU A 173 11.92 -0.70 -3.43
N PRO A 174 13.26 -0.59 -3.30
CA PRO A 174 14.11 -1.70 -2.86
C PRO A 174 13.95 -1.94 -1.36
N ALA A 175 12.92 -2.70 -1.00
CA ALA A 175 12.61 -3.00 0.39
C ALA A 175 13.61 -3.98 1.00
N ARG A 176 14.44 -3.47 1.92
CA ARG A 176 15.45 -4.25 2.67
C ARG A 176 14.83 -5.15 3.74
N LEU A 177 13.57 -4.89 4.09
CA LEU A 177 12.76 -5.66 5.03
C LEU A 177 11.40 -5.96 4.37
N PRO A 178 10.75 -7.10 4.70
CA PRO A 178 9.49 -7.54 4.08
C PRO A 178 8.28 -6.70 4.53
N ASN A 179 8.24 -5.44 4.10
CA ASN A 179 7.28 -4.43 4.58
C ASN A 179 5.81 -4.82 4.38
N VAL A 180 5.51 -5.63 3.35
CA VAL A 180 4.16 -6.17 3.10
C VAL A 180 3.60 -6.95 4.30
N LEU A 181 4.44 -7.68 5.03
CA LEU A 181 4.05 -8.39 6.24
C LEU A 181 4.17 -7.51 7.49
N LEU A 182 5.18 -6.64 7.54
CA LEU A 182 5.45 -5.81 8.72
C LEU A 182 4.35 -4.78 8.97
N ASN A 183 3.94 -4.06 7.94
CA ASN A 183 2.88 -3.05 8.02
C ASN A 183 1.53 -3.57 7.53
N GLY A 184 1.50 -4.71 6.84
CA GLY A 184 0.27 -5.24 6.27
C GLY A 184 -0.24 -4.43 5.07
N GLY A 185 -1.48 -4.68 4.69
CA GLY A 185 -2.11 -4.01 3.55
C GLY A 185 -3.56 -4.41 3.38
N MET A 186 -4.46 -3.45 3.52
CA MET A 186 -5.88 -3.60 3.23
C MET A 186 -6.23 -2.90 1.92
N GLY A 187 -7.02 -3.53 1.06
CA GLY A 187 -7.47 -2.93 -0.19
C GLY A 187 -8.72 -3.62 -0.75
N ILE A 188 -9.65 -2.81 -1.25
CA ILE A 188 -10.85 -3.29 -1.92
C ILE A 188 -10.71 -2.92 -3.40
N ALA A 189 -10.67 -3.91 -4.28
CA ALA A 189 -10.58 -3.74 -5.72
C ALA A 189 -11.92 -4.05 -6.39
N VAL A 190 -11.92 -4.23 -7.71
CA VAL A 190 -13.10 -4.70 -8.44
C VAL A 190 -13.08 -6.23 -8.49
N GLY A 191 -14.04 -6.86 -7.81
CA GLY A 191 -14.19 -8.33 -7.78
C GLY A 191 -13.27 -9.07 -6.81
N LEU A 192 -12.34 -8.39 -6.14
CA LEU A 192 -11.41 -8.97 -5.17
C LEU A 192 -11.02 -7.95 -4.08
N SER A 193 -10.46 -8.45 -2.98
CA SER A 193 -9.91 -7.64 -1.90
C SER A 193 -8.68 -8.30 -1.28
N THR A 194 -7.88 -7.50 -0.58
CA THR A 194 -6.75 -7.95 0.23
C THR A 194 -6.88 -7.40 1.63
N ASP A 195 -6.51 -8.18 2.63
CA ASP A 195 -6.40 -7.76 4.02
C ASP A 195 -5.26 -8.53 4.69
N ILE A 196 -4.09 -7.91 4.75
CA ILE A 196 -2.88 -8.50 5.31
C ILE A 196 -2.64 -7.81 6.65
N PRO A 197 -2.66 -8.53 7.79
CA PRO A 197 -2.41 -7.92 9.08
C PRO A 197 -0.91 -7.63 9.30
N PRO A 198 -0.55 -6.66 10.14
CA PRO A 198 0.85 -6.35 10.46
C PRO A 198 1.50 -7.42 11.32
N HIS A 199 2.83 -7.52 11.27
CA HIS A 199 3.62 -8.52 12.00
C HIS A 199 4.85 -7.91 12.63
N ASN A 200 5.40 -8.61 13.63
CA ASN A 200 6.59 -8.15 14.33
C ASN A 200 7.84 -8.26 13.46
N LEU A 201 8.62 -7.19 13.37
CA LEU A 201 9.85 -7.10 12.59
C LEU A 201 10.85 -8.21 12.93
N ARG A 202 11.10 -8.46 14.22
CA ARG A 202 12.10 -9.47 14.62
C ARG A 202 11.61 -10.88 14.31
N GLU A 203 10.32 -11.17 14.54
CA GLU A 203 9.73 -12.47 14.22
C GLU A 203 9.82 -12.76 12.72
N VAL A 204 9.44 -11.79 11.88
CA VAL A 204 9.47 -11.94 10.42
C VAL A 204 10.91 -12.06 9.90
N VAL A 205 11.84 -11.22 10.37
CA VAL A 205 13.25 -11.32 9.96
C VAL A 205 13.85 -12.68 10.34
N ASN A 206 13.55 -13.18 11.54
CA ASN A 206 14.02 -14.51 11.96
C ASN A 206 13.43 -15.62 11.09
N ALA A 207 12.16 -15.52 10.68
CA ALA A 207 11.55 -16.46 9.75
C ALA A 207 12.20 -16.38 8.35
N THR A 208 12.50 -15.18 7.86
CA THR A 208 13.23 -14.99 6.60
C THR A 208 14.61 -15.63 6.65
N LEU A 209 15.37 -15.41 7.74
CA LEU A 209 16.69 -16.02 7.93
C LEU A 209 16.59 -17.56 7.99
N ALA A 210 15.62 -18.10 8.72
CA ALA A 210 15.39 -19.55 8.78
C ALA A 210 15.08 -20.15 7.39
N LEU A 211 14.30 -19.43 6.56
CA LEU A 211 14.00 -19.86 5.19
C LEU A 211 15.21 -19.77 4.26
N LEU A 212 16.10 -18.79 4.47
CA LEU A 212 17.35 -18.67 3.72
C LEU A 212 18.33 -19.81 4.09
N ASP A 213 18.41 -20.15 5.38
CA ASP A 213 19.26 -21.23 5.88
C ASP A 213 18.71 -22.62 5.48
N ASN A 214 17.39 -22.76 5.42
CA ASN A 214 16.71 -23.98 5.00
C ASN A 214 15.54 -23.68 4.05
N PRO A 215 15.77 -23.72 2.72
CA PRO A 215 14.75 -23.47 1.71
C PRO A 215 13.57 -24.46 1.74
N GLU A 216 13.75 -25.64 2.35
CA GLU A 216 12.70 -26.67 2.50
C GLU A 216 11.83 -26.45 3.76
N CYS A 217 12.03 -25.33 4.48
CA CYS A 217 11.20 -24.99 5.63
C CYS A 217 9.72 -24.96 5.26
N THR A 218 8.92 -25.71 6.02
CA THR A 218 7.46 -25.66 5.87
C THR A 218 6.90 -24.39 6.51
N VAL A 219 5.67 -24.01 6.14
CA VAL A 219 4.95 -22.92 6.82
C VAL A 219 4.89 -23.14 8.34
N ASP A 220 4.80 -24.39 8.80
CA ASP A 220 4.76 -24.71 10.23
C ASP A 220 6.09 -24.47 10.94
N ASP A 221 7.21 -24.67 10.24
CA ASP A 221 8.53 -24.32 10.75
C ASP A 221 8.66 -22.80 10.88
N LEU A 222 8.19 -22.04 9.87
CA LEU A 222 8.18 -20.57 9.91
C LEU A 222 7.27 -20.02 11.01
N CYS A 223 6.14 -20.68 11.29
CA CYS A 223 5.22 -20.31 12.37
C CYS A 223 5.83 -20.49 13.77
N ARG A 224 6.99 -21.16 13.92
CA ARG A 224 7.75 -21.17 15.18
C ARG A 224 8.38 -19.80 15.47
N HIS A 225 8.66 -19.03 14.41
CA HIS A 225 9.20 -17.69 14.50
C HIS A 225 8.09 -16.63 14.49
N VAL A 226 7.15 -16.72 13.55
CA VAL A 226 6.01 -15.80 13.41
C VAL A 226 4.76 -16.44 14.02
N ARG A 227 4.42 -16.06 15.25
CA ARG A 227 3.39 -16.76 16.01
C ARG A 227 1.98 -16.29 15.69
N ALA A 228 1.82 -14.99 15.49
CA ALA A 228 0.57 -14.31 15.23
C ALA A 228 0.86 -12.94 14.61
N PRO A 229 -0.15 -12.24 14.09
CA PRO A 229 -0.02 -10.81 13.79
C PRO A 229 0.38 -9.99 15.02
N ASP A 230 0.99 -8.83 14.80
CA ASP A 230 1.40 -7.87 15.82
C ASP A 230 0.77 -6.51 15.47
N PHE A 231 -0.44 -6.29 15.97
CA PHE A 231 -1.19 -5.05 15.75
C PHE A 231 -0.59 -3.90 16.56
N PRO A 232 -0.76 -2.63 16.14
CA PRO A 232 -0.32 -1.46 16.90
C PRO A 232 -1.20 -1.16 18.13
N THR A 233 -1.55 -2.19 18.90
CA THR A 233 -2.36 -2.11 20.12
C THR A 233 -1.86 -3.12 21.15
N GLU A 234 -2.25 -2.93 22.41
CA GLU A 234 -1.94 -3.89 23.48
C GLU A 234 -2.99 -4.99 23.63
N ALA A 235 -3.96 -5.06 22.71
CA ALA A 235 -5.03 -6.05 22.75
C ALA A 235 -4.47 -7.47 22.53
N GLU A 236 -5.08 -8.45 23.18
CA GLU A 236 -4.68 -9.84 23.05
C GLU A 236 -5.31 -10.49 21.83
N ILE A 237 -4.52 -11.24 21.08
CA ILE A 237 -5.04 -12.14 20.06
C ILE A 237 -5.55 -13.40 20.76
N ILE A 238 -6.84 -13.67 20.62
CA ILE A 238 -7.51 -14.83 21.24
C ILE A 238 -7.76 -15.97 20.23
N THR A 239 -7.36 -15.79 18.97
CA THR A 239 -7.45 -16.84 17.96
C THR A 239 -6.54 -18.02 18.33
N PRO A 240 -7.04 -19.27 18.33
CA PRO A 240 -6.23 -20.44 18.61
C PRO A 240 -5.03 -20.57 17.65
N PRO A 241 -3.86 -21.07 18.12
CA PRO A 241 -2.68 -21.23 17.27
C PRO A 241 -2.89 -22.06 16.00
N ASP A 242 -3.76 -23.08 16.05
CA ASP A 242 -4.03 -23.91 14.87
C ASP A 242 -4.85 -23.18 13.79
N GLU A 243 -5.75 -22.28 14.19
CA GLU A 243 -6.46 -21.39 13.26
C GLU A 243 -5.49 -20.38 12.63
N LEU A 244 -4.54 -19.83 13.40
CA LEU A 244 -3.50 -18.94 12.88
C LEU A 244 -2.58 -19.65 11.88
N ARG A 245 -2.14 -20.87 12.19
CA ARG A 245 -1.36 -21.70 11.25
C ARG A 245 -2.13 -22.01 9.98
N HIS A 246 -3.42 -22.33 10.10
CA HIS A 246 -4.28 -22.55 8.93
C HIS A 246 -4.34 -21.29 8.05
N MET A 247 -4.54 -20.11 8.66
CA MET A 247 -4.54 -18.83 7.95
C MET A 247 -3.24 -18.60 7.18
N TYR A 248 -2.08 -18.87 7.77
CA TYR A 248 -0.79 -18.73 7.08
C TYR A 248 -0.58 -19.76 5.96
N ARG A 249 -1.11 -20.98 6.09
CA ARG A 249 -0.99 -22.02 5.05
C ARG A 249 -1.88 -21.72 3.84
N THR A 250 -3.06 -21.15 4.04
CA THR A 250 -4.06 -20.95 2.97
C THR A 250 -4.12 -19.52 2.45
N GLY A 251 -3.60 -18.56 3.21
CA GLY A 251 -3.77 -17.13 2.95
C GLY A 251 -5.15 -16.59 3.32
N LEU A 252 -6.04 -17.42 3.89
CA LEU A 252 -7.41 -17.05 4.24
C LEU A 252 -7.72 -17.46 5.68
N GLY A 253 -8.30 -16.54 6.45
CA GLY A 253 -8.67 -16.80 7.83
C GLY A 253 -9.23 -15.57 8.52
N SER A 254 -9.35 -15.64 9.84
CA SER A 254 -9.80 -14.52 10.66
C SER A 254 -9.04 -14.46 11.97
N VAL A 255 -8.68 -13.25 12.37
CA VAL A 255 -7.97 -13.00 13.62
C VAL A 255 -8.89 -12.23 14.56
N ARG A 256 -9.00 -12.69 15.80
CA ARG A 256 -9.87 -12.12 16.83
C ARG A 256 -9.01 -11.50 17.91
N GLN A 257 -9.26 -10.23 18.20
CA GLN A 257 -8.62 -9.49 19.29
C GLN A 257 -9.60 -9.26 20.45
N ARG A 258 -9.07 -9.21 21.67
CA ARG A 258 -9.78 -8.87 22.89
C ARG A 258 -9.03 -7.77 23.63
N ALA A 259 -9.75 -6.77 24.12
CA ALA A 259 -9.18 -5.75 24.99
C ALA A 259 -8.59 -6.40 26.25
N ARG A 260 -7.40 -5.96 26.65
CA ARG A 260 -6.87 -6.26 27.97
C ARG A 260 -7.69 -5.49 29.02
N PHE A 261 -7.99 -6.16 30.11
CA PHE A 261 -8.67 -5.56 31.25
C PHE A 261 -8.08 -6.15 32.52
N GLU A 262 -8.06 -5.34 33.58
CA GLU A 262 -7.72 -5.76 34.93
C GLU A 262 -8.93 -5.45 35.82
N ILE A 263 -9.20 -6.33 36.80
CA ILE A 263 -10.25 -6.10 37.78
C ILE A 263 -9.57 -5.52 39.02
N GLU A 264 -9.78 -4.24 39.26
CA GLU A 264 -9.31 -3.58 40.49
C GLU A 264 -10.32 -3.83 41.61
N GLN A 265 -9.84 -4.26 42.79
CA GLN A 265 -10.65 -4.24 44.01
C GLN A 265 -10.71 -2.78 44.48
N GLY A 266 -11.87 -2.13 44.36
CA GLY A 266 -12.07 -0.78 44.90
C GLY A 266 -11.92 -0.76 46.43
N GLU A 267 -11.66 0.44 46.99
CA GLU A 267 -11.71 0.66 48.45
C GLU A 267 -13.09 0.33 49.05
#